data_AF-A0A9W7LZ71-F1
#
_entry.id   AF-A0A9W7LZ71-F1
#
_cell.length_a   1.000
_cell.length_b   1.000
_cell.length_c   1.000
_cell.angle_alpha   90.00
_cell.angle_beta   90.00
_cell.angle_gamma   90.00
#
_symmetry.space_group_name_H-M   'P 1'
#
loop_
_entity.id
_entity.type
_entity.pdbx_description
1 polymer ?
#
loop_
_entity_poly.entity_id
_entity_poly.type
_entity_poly.pdbx_seq_one_letter_code
_entity_poly.pdbx_strand_id
1 'polypeptide(L)'
;MEFWGIEVKAGQPFKALPGDGYIIHLSQASLGESKNKAESVPLYVNVGGKKLVLGTLSHQNFPQLNFDLVFDAEFELSHNWKNGSVYFLGYKTFVPEEGYPFITYY
;
A
#
# COMPACT_ATOMS: atom_id res chain seq x y z
N MET A 1 -13.83 -11.10 -1.29
CA MET A 1 -12.55 -10.40 -1.52
C MET A 1 -12.51 -9.95 -2.97
N GLU A 2 -12.20 -8.69 -3.19
CA GLU A 2 -12.02 -8.10 -4.53
C GLU A 2 -10.59 -7.57 -4.67
N PHE A 3 -10.06 -7.59 -5.88
CA PHE A 3 -8.75 -7.01 -6.17
C PHE A 3 -8.77 -5.51 -5.89
N TRP A 4 -7.73 -5.02 -5.23
CA TRP A 4 -7.50 -3.60 -5.00
C TRP A 4 -6.10 -3.25 -5.49
N GLY A 5 -5.99 -2.21 -6.32
CA GLY A 5 -4.70 -1.76 -6.84
C GLY A 5 -4.74 -0.29 -7.23
N ILE A 6 -3.63 0.40 -7.01
CA ILE A 6 -3.50 1.82 -7.28
C ILE A 6 -2.11 2.20 -7.78
N GLU A 7 -2.06 3.12 -8.74
CA GLU A 7 -0.84 3.82 -9.13
C GLU A 7 -0.72 5.11 -8.31
N VAL A 8 0.38 5.24 -7.57
CA VAL A 8 0.76 6.49 -6.90
C VAL A 8 1.83 7.16 -7.76
N LYS A 9 1.54 8.36 -8.25
CA LYS A 9 2.45 9.13 -9.12
C LYS A 9 3.34 10.05 -8.30
N ALA A 10 4.47 10.44 -8.87
CA ALA A 10 5.38 11.41 -8.28
C ALA A 10 4.66 12.70 -7.83
N GLY A 11 4.81 13.03 -6.54
CA GLY A 11 4.19 14.22 -5.95
C GLY A 11 2.67 14.16 -5.77
N GLN A 12 2.04 12.99 -6.01
CA GLN A 12 0.59 12.80 -5.89
C GLN A 12 0.28 11.67 -4.89
N PRO A 13 0.30 11.95 -3.57
CA PRO A 13 -0.14 11.00 -2.56
C PRO A 13 -1.56 10.49 -2.85
N PHE A 14 -1.81 9.22 -2.54
CA PHE A 14 -3.11 8.58 -2.72
C PHE A 14 -3.76 8.29 -1.39
N LYS A 15 -4.95 8.84 -1.16
CA LYS A 15 -5.76 8.58 0.02
C LYS A 15 -6.77 7.47 -0.27
N ALA A 16 -6.78 6.46 0.58
CA ALA A 16 -7.68 5.32 0.50
C ALA A 16 -8.63 5.32 1.71
N LEU A 17 -9.90 5.05 1.45
CA LEU A 17 -10.91 4.81 2.48
C LEU A 17 -11.51 3.41 2.25
N PRO A 18 -11.32 2.45 3.18
CA PRO A 18 -11.91 1.12 3.06
C PRO A 18 -13.45 1.17 2.99
N GLY A 19 -14.10 2.00 3.80
CA GLY A 19 -15.55 2.09 3.93
C GLY A 19 -16.08 1.19 5.06
N ASP A 20 -17.31 1.44 5.50
CA ASP A 20 -17.90 0.79 6.67
C ASP A 20 -17.99 -0.73 6.50
N GLY A 21 -17.44 -1.47 7.46
CA GLY A 21 -17.39 -2.94 7.42
C GLY A 21 -16.43 -3.51 6.38
N TYR A 22 -15.55 -2.69 5.77
CA TYR A 22 -14.52 -3.17 4.84
C TYR A 22 -13.11 -2.93 5.39
N ILE A 23 -12.21 -3.82 4.99
CA ILE A 23 -10.77 -3.66 5.18
C ILE A 23 -10.04 -3.69 3.84
N ILE A 24 -8.89 -3.03 3.77
CA ILE A 24 -7.92 -3.18 2.68
C ILE A 24 -6.69 -3.89 3.24
N HIS A 25 -6.43 -5.10 2.74
CA HIS A 25 -5.16 -5.77 2.92
C HIS A 25 -4.20 -5.30 1.81
N LEU A 26 -3.22 -4.48 2.17
CA LEU A 26 -2.12 -4.10 1.29
C LEU A 26 -1.07 -5.20 1.31
N SER A 27 -0.86 -5.86 0.17
CA SER A 27 0.02 -7.04 0.08
C SER A 27 1.34 -6.77 -0.63
N GLN A 28 1.43 -5.75 -1.48
CA GLN A 28 2.64 -5.49 -2.24
C GLN A 28 2.75 -4.03 -2.69
N ALA A 29 3.99 -3.56 -2.85
CA ALA A 29 4.33 -2.40 -3.67
C ALA A 29 5.44 -2.72 -4.67
N SER A 30 5.40 -2.11 -5.85
CA SER A 30 6.46 -2.23 -6.87
C SER A 30 6.73 -0.92 -7.60
N LEU A 31 7.95 -0.76 -8.08
CA LEU A 31 8.33 0.34 -8.96
C LEU A 31 7.72 0.12 -10.35
N GLY A 32 7.15 1.19 -10.90
CA GLY A 32 6.80 1.26 -12.31
C GLY A 32 8.02 1.34 -13.21
N GLU A 33 7.80 1.16 -14.51
CA GLU A 33 8.87 1.34 -15.50
C GLU A 33 9.38 2.77 -15.51
N SER A 34 10.70 2.94 -15.64
CA SER A 34 11.30 4.24 -15.87
C SER A 34 12.57 4.14 -16.70
N LYS A 35 12.79 5.14 -17.54
CA LYS A 35 14.04 5.30 -18.30
C LYS A 35 15.22 5.52 -17.36
N ASN A 36 14.98 6.13 -16.19
CA ASN A 36 15.98 6.40 -15.18
C ASN A 36 15.71 5.50 -13.96
N LYS A 37 16.53 4.46 -13.81
CA LYS A 37 16.45 3.54 -12.67
C LYS A 37 16.67 4.31 -11.38
N ALA A 38 15.70 4.21 -10.47
CA ALA A 38 15.81 4.79 -9.13
C ALA A 38 16.78 3.98 -8.26
N GLU A 39 17.72 4.69 -7.62
CA GLU A 39 18.65 4.11 -6.65
C GLU A 39 17.96 3.79 -5.31
N SER A 40 17.04 4.66 -4.87
CA SER A 40 16.32 4.49 -3.61
C SER A 40 14.99 5.25 -3.63
N VAL A 41 13.91 4.54 -3.33
CA VAL A 41 12.53 5.06 -3.28
C VAL A 41 11.87 4.62 -1.97
N PRO A 42 12.05 5.39 -0.89
CA PRO A 42 11.24 5.27 0.31
C PRO A 42 9.74 5.38 0.02
N LEU A 43 9.00 4.41 0.55
CA LEU A 43 7.54 4.36 0.55
C LEU A 43 7.02 4.75 1.92
N TYR A 44 5.91 5.48 1.95
CA TYR A 44 5.30 5.96 3.18
C TYR A 44 3.83 5.64 3.23
N VAL A 45 3.34 5.43 4.46
CA VAL A 45 1.92 5.45 4.78
C VAL A 45 1.67 6.54 5.83
N ASN A 46 0.56 7.24 5.73
CA ASN A 46 0.06 8.14 6.75
C ASN A 46 -1.28 7.61 7.28
N VAL A 47 -1.33 7.32 8.58
CA VAL A 47 -2.55 6.87 9.28
C VAL A 47 -2.77 7.81 10.45
N GLY A 48 -3.94 8.47 10.50
CA GLY A 48 -4.27 9.40 11.59
C GLY A 48 -3.27 10.55 11.77
N GLY A 49 -2.69 11.06 10.68
CA GLY A 49 -1.70 12.14 10.70
C GLY A 49 -0.27 11.71 11.04
N LYS A 50 -0.03 10.41 11.28
CA LYS A 50 1.30 9.86 11.55
C LYS A 50 1.88 9.26 10.27
N LYS A 51 2.92 9.90 9.73
CA LYS A 51 3.67 9.41 8.57
C LYS A 51 4.72 8.39 9.01
N LEU A 52 4.61 7.16 8.49
CA LEU A 52 5.49 6.03 8.76
C LEU A 52 6.16 5.57 7.45
N VAL A 53 7.34 4.98 7.56
CA VAL A 53 8.04 4.36 6.42
C VAL A 53 7.59 2.91 6.28
N LEU A 54 7.12 2.52 5.10
CA LEU A 54 6.76 1.13 4.78
C LEU A 54 7.98 0.31 4.35
N GLY A 55 8.93 0.95 3.68
CA GLY A 55 10.12 0.33 3.14
C GLY A 55 10.78 1.20 2.09
N THR A 56 11.78 0.65 1.40
CA THR A 56 12.50 1.35 0.34
C THR A 56 12.61 0.43 -0.87
N LEU A 57 12.28 0.96 -2.06
CA LEU A 57 12.40 0.27 -3.34
C LEU A 57 13.65 0.73 -4.12
N SER A 58 14.20 -0.11 -4.98
CA SER A 58 15.26 0.24 -5.95
C SER A 58 15.15 -0.66 -7.18
N HIS A 59 15.42 -0.14 -8.38
CA HIS A 59 15.31 -0.98 -9.58
C HIS A 59 16.37 -2.08 -9.66
N GLN A 60 17.49 -1.92 -8.94
CA GLN A 60 18.63 -2.83 -9.03
C GLN A 60 18.54 -3.99 -8.04
N ASN A 61 18.07 -3.74 -6.81
CA ASN A 61 18.17 -4.71 -5.72
C ASN A 61 16.79 -5.20 -5.26
N PHE A 62 15.85 -4.29 -5.09
CA PHE A 62 14.55 -4.56 -4.48
C PHE A 62 13.45 -3.76 -5.20
N PRO A 63 13.07 -4.16 -6.42
CA PRO A 63 12.09 -3.42 -7.22
C PRO A 63 10.66 -3.54 -6.68
N GLN A 64 10.43 -4.49 -5.76
CA GLN A 64 9.16 -4.73 -5.10
C GLN A 64 9.34 -5.13 -3.63
N LEU A 65 8.30 -4.91 -2.83
CA LEU A 65 8.19 -5.33 -1.44
C LEU A 65 6.83 -5.97 -1.22
N ASN A 66 6.80 -7.01 -0.38
CA ASN A 66 5.59 -7.62 0.10
C ASN A 66 5.26 -7.08 1.49
N PHE A 67 3.97 -7.03 1.79
CA PHE A 67 3.41 -6.56 3.05
C PHE A 67 2.36 -7.55 3.53
N ASP A 68 2.11 -7.51 4.82
CA ASP A 68 0.94 -8.10 5.46
C ASP A 68 0.32 -7.02 6.35
N LEU A 69 -0.23 -5.98 5.70
CA LEU A 69 -0.77 -4.79 6.37
C LEU A 69 -2.25 -4.68 6.08
N VAL A 70 -3.05 -4.59 7.14
CA VAL A 70 -4.51 -4.46 7.06
C VAL A 70 -4.92 -3.09 7.56
N PHE A 71 -5.72 -2.39 6.76
CA PHE A 71 -6.28 -1.08 7.09
C PHE A 71 -7.80 -1.18 7.14
N ASP A 72 -8.37 -0.85 8.30
CA ASP A 72 -9.80 -0.71 8.58
C ASP A 72 -10.26 0.75 8.61
N ALA A 73 -9.32 1.70 8.53
CA ALA A 73 -9.58 3.14 8.53
C ALA A 73 -8.89 3.84 7.34
N GLU A 74 -9.12 5.15 7.21
CA GLU A 74 -8.46 5.98 6.20
C GLU A 74 -6.92 5.93 6.33
N PHE A 75 -6.24 5.78 5.20
CA PHE A 75 -4.79 5.88 5.10
C PHE A 75 -4.37 6.57 3.81
N GLU A 76 -3.18 7.15 3.79
CA GLU A 76 -2.60 7.78 2.60
C GLU A 76 -1.24 7.16 2.26
N LEU A 77 -1.08 6.75 1.01
CA LEU A 77 0.16 6.20 0.45
C LEU A 77 0.93 7.28 -0.30
N SER A 78 2.26 7.31 -0.13
CA SER A 78 3.12 8.22 -0.88
C SER A 78 4.53 7.67 -1.07
N HIS A 79 5.30 8.29 -1.96
CA HIS A 79 6.72 7.98 -2.19
C HIS A 79 7.49 9.26 -2.52
N ASN A 80 8.83 9.21 -2.48
CA ASN A 80 9.69 10.35 -2.84
C ASN A 80 10.25 10.31 -4.27
N TRP A 81 9.95 9.26 -5.05
CA TRP A 81 10.44 9.16 -6.42
C TRP A 81 9.91 10.29 -7.30
N LYS A 82 10.82 10.98 -8.00
CA LYS A 82 10.50 12.17 -8.80
C LYS A 82 10.04 11.86 -10.23
N ASN A 83 10.49 10.75 -10.80
CA ASN A 83 10.39 10.46 -12.24
C ASN A 83 9.81 9.07 -12.51
N GLY A 84 8.75 8.71 -11.78
CA GLY A 84 8.06 7.44 -11.94
C GLY A 84 6.92 7.29 -10.95
N SER A 85 6.34 6.10 -10.94
CA SER A 85 5.19 5.74 -10.12
C SER A 85 5.47 4.49 -9.30
N VAL A 86 4.78 4.37 -8.17
CA VAL A 86 4.76 3.14 -7.38
C VAL A 86 3.37 2.54 -7.47
N TYR A 87 3.29 1.25 -7.79
CA TYR A 87 2.05 0.50 -7.81
C TYR A 87 1.90 -0.22 -6.48
N PHE A 88 0.77 0.00 -5.82
CA PHE A 88 0.37 -0.71 -4.61
C PHE A 88 -0.79 -1.63 -4.96
N LEU A 89 -0.77 -2.85 -4.43
CA LEU A 89 -1.79 -3.86 -4.70
C LEU A 89 -2.09 -4.70 -3.47
N GLY A 90 -3.27 -5.30 -3.50
CA GLY A 90 -3.86 -5.96 -2.36
C GLY A 90 -5.29 -6.41 -2.64
N TYR A 91 -6.05 -6.55 -1.55
CA TYR A 91 -7.43 -6.98 -1.62
C TYR A 91 -8.29 -6.13 -0.70
N LYS A 92 -9.48 -5.79 -1.18
CA LYS A 92 -10.54 -5.22 -0.35
C LYS A 92 -11.52 -6.33 0.02
N THR A 93 -11.96 -6.38 1.27
CA THR A 93 -12.94 -7.37 1.71
C THR A 93 -13.88 -6.83 2.75
N PHE A 94 -15.14 -7.27 2.68
CA PHE A 94 -16.12 -7.03 3.72
C PHE A 94 -15.80 -7.93 4.92
N VAL A 95 -15.97 -7.40 6.13
CA VAL A 95 -15.80 -8.08 7.41
C VAL A 95 -17.10 -7.90 8.22
N PRO A 96 -17.92 -8.95 8.38
CA PRO A 96 -19.11 -8.90 9.23
C PRO A 96 -18.74 -8.60 10.69
N GLU A 97 -19.58 -7.83 11.39
CA GLU A 97 -19.42 -7.54 12.83
C GLU A 97 -19.50 -8.81 13.70
N GLU A 98 -20.29 -9.80 13.28
CA GLU A 98 -20.29 -11.14 13.85
C GLU A 98 -19.13 -11.92 13.21
N GLY A 99 -17.98 -11.94 13.89
CA GLY A 99 -16.69 -12.37 13.35
C GLY A 99 -16.70 -13.64 12.49
N TYR A 100 -15.85 -13.66 11.45
CA TYR A 100 -15.64 -14.84 10.63
C TYR A 100 -15.21 -16.05 11.48
N PRO A 101 -15.81 -17.25 11.28
CA PRO A 101 -15.53 -18.44 12.10
C PRO A 101 -14.10 -19.01 11.98
N PHE A 102 -13.21 -18.36 11.24
CA PHE A 102 -11.85 -18.83 10.95
C PHE A 102 -10.74 -17.95 11.55
N ILE A 103 -11.07 -16.87 12.28
CA ILE A 103 -10.05 -16.11 13.03
C ILE A 103 -9.93 -16.75 14.42
N THR A 104 -9.29 -17.93 14.49
CA THR A 104 -8.76 -18.45 15.74
C THR A 104 -7.44 -17.72 15.99
N TYR A 105 -7.39 -16.92 17.05
CA TYR A 105 -6.13 -16.39 17.58
C TYR A 105 -5.26 -17.58 17.97
N TYR A 106 -4.11 -17.74 17.31
CA TYR A 106 -3.01 -18.60 17.80
C TYR A 106 -2.18 -17.83 18.81
#